data_AF-A0A418ZTZ1-F1
#
_entry.id   AF-A0A418ZTZ1-F1
#
_cell.length_a   1.000
_cell.length_b   1.000
_cell.length_c   1.000
_cell.angle_alpha   90.00
_cell.angle_beta   90.00
_cell.angle_gamma   90.00
#
_symmetry.space_group_name_H-M   'P 1'
#
loop_
_entity.id
_entity.type
_entity.pdbx_description
1 polymer ?
#
loop_
_entity_poly.entity_id
_entity_poly.type
_entity_poly.pdbx_seq_one_letter_code
_entity_poly.pdbx_strand_id
1 'polypeptide(L)'
;MSRIRLTTSAAIVALGCALGGAALAQDAARMPAWLQGLDLQNVQTETKRQGGQEIEGRLPGGGKIEVKLDRDGNPVEIEADDVPLPQQVIDAVLPDAVRGHEAMGLFARIQDIKTERGRIEVEGYQQNGDDLELEFDAEGRLVAIDADDTALPQSLVDALLPQAVLGSDVLGQFASIDEIKLHGEGRFRVEGRDETGQHVRVMVDQDGRLLRFGRDDGSRKGPGGWQERGAHGERGAHGDAPRARFHGEGMRPDPRRSGGPRAEAPELAFDPVEVNQRLTEAGYSGFGLLRQDGPRLVLEAQNPAGEPVTLELDSAGEVVRETAR
;
A
#
# COMPACT_ATOMS: atom_id res chain seq x y z
N MET A 1 -17.92 89.60 2.37
CA MET A 1 -16.97 90.06 1.33
C MET A 1 -15.63 89.41 1.59
N SER A 2 -15.16 88.68 0.58
CA SER A 2 -13.96 87.83 0.54
C SER A 2 -12.66 88.66 0.53
N ARG A 3 -11.59 88.16 1.17
CA ARG A 3 -10.22 88.22 0.63
C ARG A 3 -9.42 86.98 1.02
N ILE A 4 -9.05 86.25 -0.02
CA ILE A 4 -8.19 85.08 -0.12
C ILE A 4 -6.74 85.46 0.17
N ARG A 5 -6.00 84.61 0.91
CA ARG A 5 -4.54 84.51 0.81
C ARG A 5 -4.16 83.05 0.58
N LEU A 6 -3.60 82.82 -0.60
CA LEU A 6 -2.94 81.59 -1.02
C LEU A 6 -1.51 81.61 -0.48
N THR A 7 -1.12 80.55 0.24
CA THR A 7 0.29 80.18 0.40
C THR A 7 0.42 78.69 0.11
N THR A 8 1.04 78.42 -1.01
CA THR A 8 1.51 77.14 -1.54
C THR A 8 2.54 76.54 -0.59
N SER A 9 2.37 75.29 -0.17
CA SER A 9 3.49 74.44 0.26
C SER A 9 3.16 72.96 0.04
N ALA A 10 3.92 72.42 -0.91
CA ALA A 10 4.40 71.04 -1.10
C ALA A 10 3.63 69.87 -0.48
N ALA A 11 3.24 68.97 -1.37
CA ALA A 11 2.83 67.61 -1.11
C ALA A 11 3.90 66.80 -0.36
N ILE A 12 3.47 66.03 0.64
CA ILE A 12 4.01 64.70 0.93
C ILE A 12 2.82 63.75 0.90
N VAL A 13 2.74 62.99 -0.18
CA VAL A 13 1.91 61.79 -0.28
C VAL A 13 2.59 60.74 0.58
N ALA A 14 2.07 60.49 1.78
CA ALA A 14 2.31 59.25 2.49
C ALA A 14 1.11 58.33 2.24
N LEU A 15 1.18 57.62 1.12
CA LEU A 15 0.31 56.50 0.80
C LEU A 15 0.63 55.38 1.80
N GLY A 16 -0.10 55.35 2.93
CA GLY A 16 -0.02 54.27 3.90
C GLY A 16 -0.72 53.02 3.35
N CYS A 17 -0.09 52.34 2.39
CA CYS A 17 -0.40 50.95 2.06
C CYS A 17 0.02 50.07 3.25
N ALA A 18 -0.86 49.92 4.23
CA ALA A 18 -0.82 48.82 5.19
C ALA A 18 -1.91 47.80 4.82
N LEU A 19 -1.84 47.29 3.59
CA LEU A 19 -2.49 46.07 3.15
C LEU A 19 -1.36 45.16 2.66
N GLY A 20 -1.06 44.10 3.43
CA GLY A 20 -0.07 43.10 3.01
C GLY A 20 0.92 42.75 4.11
N GLY A 21 0.44 42.15 5.20
CA GLY A 21 1.32 41.58 6.23
C GLY A 21 0.74 40.40 7.00
N ALA A 22 -0.43 39.89 6.61
CA ALA A 22 -1.13 38.81 7.32
C ALA A 22 -1.53 37.65 6.38
N ALA A 23 -0.83 37.46 5.26
CA ALA A 23 -1.19 36.44 4.27
C ALA A 23 0.04 35.77 3.64
N LEU A 24 1.04 35.39 4.46
CA LEU A 24 2.06 34.39 4.11
C LEU A 24 2.45 33.54 5.34
N ALA A 25 1.47 33.23 6.19
CA ALA A 25 1.61 32.30 7.31
C ALA A 25 0.49 31.24 7.28
N GLN A 26 0.25 30.67 6.10
CA GLN A 26 -0.61 29.51 5.80
C GLN A 26 0.11 28.91 4.57
N ASP A 27 0.78 27.76 4.57
CA ASP A 27 0.46 26.42 5.06
C ASP A 27 1.74 25.68 5.48
N ALA A 28 2.21 25.87 6.71
CA ALA A 28 2.83 24.74 7.40
C ALA A 28 1.65 24.03 8.05
N ALA A 29 1.18 22.91 7.50
CA ALA A 29 0.13 22.16 8.18
C ALA A 29 0.60 21.96 9.62
N ARG A 30 -0.17 22.54 10.53
CA ARG A 30 0.20 22.62 11.93
C ARG A 30 0.14 21.17 12.40
N MET A 31 1.31 20.62 12.74
CA MET A 31 1.49 19.28 13.27
C MET A 31 0.25 18.86 14.10
N PRO A 32 -0.37 17.69 13.84
CA PRO A 32 -1.56 17.26 14.57
C PRO A 32 -1.36 17.34 16.09
N ALA A 33 -2.41 17.69 16.84
CA ALA A 33 -2.30 17.91 18.29
C ALA A 33 -1.78 16.68 19.05
N TRP A 34 -2.13 15.47 18.59
CA TRP A 34 -1.63 14.22 19.16
C TRP A 34 -0.12 14.06 18.96
N LEU A 35 0.42 14.54 17.84
CA LEU A 35 1.84 14.49 17.52
C LEU A 35 2.63 15.57 18.28
N GLN A 36 2.04 16.76 18.49
CA GLN A 36 2.61 17.79 19.37
C GLN A 36 2.77 17.29 20.80
N GLY A 37 1.83 16.47 21.29
CA GLY A 37 1.85 15.91 22.64
C GLY A 37 2.94 14.86 22.88
N LEU A 38 3.67 14.41 21.85
CA LEU A 38 4.76 13.45 22.00
C LEU A 38 6.10 14.08 22.37
N ASP A 39 6.18 15.42 22.44
CA ASP A 39 7.41 16.17 22.76
C ASP A 39 8.61 15.75 21.90
N LEU A 40 8.39 15.58 20.59
CA LEU A 40 9.41 15.12 19.65
C LEU A 40 10.62 16.06 19.59
N GLN A 41 11.81 15.46 19.54
CA GLN A 41 13.08 16.15 19.37
C GLN A 41 13.54 16.07 17.90
N ASN A 42 14.34 17.06 17.47
CA ASN A 42 14.94 17.11 16.13
C ASN A 42 13.93 16.93 14.99
N VAL A 43 12.75 17.54 15.14
CA VAL A 43 11.65 17.41 14.18
C VAL A 43 12.04 17.97 12.82
N GLN A 44 11.81 17.17 11.79
CA GLN A 44 11.89 17.55 10.39
C GLN A 44 10.52 17.36 9.74
N THR A 45 10.20 18.21 8.79
CA THR A 45 8.95 18.11 8.04
C THR A 45 9.25 18.32 6.57
N GLU A 46 8.87 17.35 5.75
CA GLU A 46 8.96 17.40 4.30
C GLU A 46 7.56 17.38 3.69
N THR A 47 7.29 18.26 2.73
CA THR A 47 6.09 18.18 1.89
C THR A 47 6.41 17.37 0.64
N LYS A 48 5.73 16.24 0.44
CA LYS A 48 5.93 15.35 -0.71
C LYS A 48 5.30 15.94 -1.97
N ARG A 49 5.72 15.45 -3.15
CA ARG A 49 5.25 15.94 -4.47
C ARG A 49 3.73 15.93 -4.64
N GLN A 50 3.06 15.01 -3.96
CA GLN A 50 1.61 14.89 -4.00
C GLN A 50 0.94 15.70 -2.87
N GLY A 51 1.59 16.64 -2.21
CA GLY A 51 0.98 17.51 -1.19
C GLY A 51 0.75 16.86 0.18
N GLY A 52 1.03 15.55 0.34
CA GLY A 52 1.14 14.93 1.65
C GLY A 52 2.38 15.43 2.42
N GLN A 53 2.42 15.15 3.71
CA GLN A 53 3.53 15.54 4.58
C GLN A 53 4.19 14.31 5.21
N GLU A 54 5.48 14.39 5.41
CA GLU A 54 6.23 13.43 6.23
C GLU A 54 6.88 14.21 7.36
N ILE A 55 6.64 13.77 8.59
CA ILE A 55 7.17 14.35 9.81
C ILE A 55 8.05 13.29 10.45
N GLU A 56 9.33 13.59 10.56
CA GLU A 56 10.29 12.73 11.26
C GLU A 56 10.70 13.40 12.57
N GLY A 57 10.92 12.62 13.62
CA GLY A 57 11.45 13.12 14.88
C GLY A 57 12.03 12.01 15.75
N ARG A 58 12.46 12.38 16.95
CA ARG A 58 12.91 11.44 17.97
C ARG A 58 12.03 11.53 19.20
N LEU A 59 11.62 10.37 19.73
CA LEU A 59 10.84 10.29 20.96
C LEU A 59 11.72 10.66 22.19
N PRO A 60 11.12 11.12 23.31
CA PRO A 60 11.86 11.49 24.53
C PRO A 60 12.74 10.40 25.16
N GLY A 61 12.56 9.12 24.77
CA GLY A 61 13.38 7.98 25.20
C GLY A 61 14.44 7.53 24.19
N GLY A 62 14.57 8.20 23.04
CA GLY A 62 15.30 7.68 21.88
C GLY A 62 14.35 6.99 20.89
N GLY A 63 14.90 6.38 19.83
CA GLY A 63 14.11 5.88 18.69
C GLY A 63 13.70 6.99 17.73
N LYS A 64 13.60 6.66 16.44
CA LYS A 64 13.04 7.54 15.40
C LYS A 64 11.54 7.26 15.32
N ILE A 65 10.75 8.30 15.08
CA ILE A 65 9.35 8.15 14.65
C ILE A 65 9.18 8.89 13.32
N GLU A 66 8.47 8.28 12.40
CA GLU A 66 8.09 8.82 11.11
C GLU A 66 6.57 8.82 10.99
N VAL A 67 5.99 9.94 10.59
CA VAL A 67 4.55 10.11 10.41
C VAL A 67 4.28 10.64 9.02
N LYS A 68 3.61 9.84 8.19
CA LYS A 68 3.14 10.26 6.87
C LYS A 68 1.68 10.67 6.98
N LEU A 69 1.39 11.88 6.51
CA LEU A 69 0.05 12.45 6.44
C LEU A 69 -0.36 12.63 4.98
N ASP A 70 -1.64 12.40 4.69
CA ASP A 70 -2.23 12.77 3.40
C ASP A 70 -2.36 14.30 3.24
N ARG A 71 -2.97 14.75 2.14
CA ARG A 71 -3.19 16.19 1.86
C ARG A 71 -4.11 16.86 2.88
N ASP A 72 -5.02 16.10 3.48
CA ASP A 72 -6.02 16.58 4.42
C ASP A 72 -5.48 16.55 5.87
N GLY A 73 -4.27 16.02 6.07
CA GLY A 73 -3.60 15.91 7.35
C GLY A 73 -3.97 14.65 8.14
N ASN A 74 -4.61 13.66 7.51
CA ASN A 74 -4.90 12.38 8.15
C ASN A 74 -3.66 11.47 8.10
N PRO A 75 -3.41 10.66 9.14
CA PRO A 75 -2.31 9.70 9.13
C PRO A 75 -2.54 8.60 8.08
N VAL A 76 -1.49 8.34 7.31
CA VAL A 76 -1.41 7.25 6.32
C VAL A 76 -0.48 6.15 6.82
N GLU A 77 0.62 6.51 7.49
CA GLU A 77 1.61 5.57 8.01
C GLU A 77 2.30 6.21 9.21
N ILE A 78 2.52 5.43 10.26
CA ILE A 78 3.20 5.87 11.47
C ILE A 78 4.13 4.76 11.92
N GLU A 79 5.42 4.97 11.73
CA GLU A 79 6.45 3.98 11.99
C GLU A 79 7.39 4.47 13.11
N ALA A 80 7.81 3.55 13.99
CA ALA A 80 8.83 3.79 15.00
C ALA A 80 9.98 2.78 14.89
N ASP A 81 11.18 3.29 14.66
CA ASP A 81 12.40 2.49 14.52
C ASP A 81 12.91 2.04 15.88
N ASP A 82 13.10 0.72 16.04
CA ASP A 82 13.72 0.06 17.20
C ASP A 82 13.03 0.32 18.56
N VAL A 83 11.86 0.94 18.56
CA VAL A 83 11.07 1.26 19.77
C VAL A 83 9.58 1.06 19.52
N PRO A 84 8.78 0.72 20.55
CA PRO A 84 7.34 0.64 20.38
C PRO A 84 6.72 2.01 20.11
N LEU A 85 5.66 2.05 19.30
CA LEU A 85 4.80 3.22 19.17
C LEU A 85 4.23 3.62 20.54
N PRO A 86 4.24 4.92 20.89
CA PRO A 86 3.63 5.38 22.13
C PRO A 86 2.13 5.06 22.19
N GLN A 87 1.63 4.65 23.36
CA GLN A 87 0.20 4.34 23.53
C GLN A 87 -0.73 5.49 23.11
N GLN A 88 -0.29 6.73 23.33
CA GLN A 88 -1.03 7.92 22.88
C GLN A 88 -1.23 7.97 21.35
N VAL A 89 -0.26 7.48 20.57
CA VAL A 89 -0.39 7.39 19.10
C VAL A 89 -1.42 6.32 18.75
N ILE A 90 -1.30 5.13 19.35
CA ILE A 90 -2.23 4.02 19.16
C ILE A 90 -3.66 4.48 19.45
N ASP A 91 -3.88 5.15 20.58
CA ASP A 91 -5.18 5.66 21.00
C ASP A 91 -5.74 6.78 20.10
N ALA A 92 -4.87 7.56 19.47
CA ALA A 92 -5.27 8.67 18.60
C ALA A 92 -5.62 8.23 17.18
N VAL A 93 -5.02 7.13 16.70
CA VAL A 93 -5.05 6.73 15.29
C VAL A 93 -5.96 5.53 15.06
N LEU A 94 -5.94 4.55 15.97
CA LEU A 94 -6.72 3.34 15.80
C LEU A 94 -8.16 3.50 16.32
N PRO A 95 -9.18 3.11 15.51
CA PRO A 95 -10.55 3.02 15.98
C PRO A 95 -10.72 2.06 17.17
N ASP A 96 -11.70 2.32 18.03
CA ASP A 96 -12.01 1.49 19.21
C ASP A 96 -12.20 0.01 18.86
N ALA A 97 -12.85 -0.28 17.73
CA ALA A 97 -13.08 -1.64 17.25
C ALA A 97 -11.77 -2.40 16.97
N VAL A 98 -10.76 -1.71 16.42
CA VAL A 98 -9.44 -2.29 16.16
C VAL A 98 -8.68 -2.43 17.47
N ARG A 99 -8.60 -1.38 18.29
CA ARG A 99 -7.86 -1.41 19.57
C ARG A 99 -8.37 -2.47 20.54
N GLY A 100 -9.67 -2.72 20.56
CA GLY A 100 -10.31 -3.72 21.41
C GLY A 100 -10.32 -5.13 20.84
N HIS A 101 -9.80 -5.36 19.63
CA HIS A 101 -9.81 -6.67 19.00
C HIS A 101 -8.87 -7.65 19.72
N GLU A 102 -9.28 -8.91 19.89
CA GLU A 102 -8.50 -9.89 20.67
C GLU A 102 -7.09 -10.14 20.09
N ALA A 103 -6.97 -10.13 18.75
CA ALA A 103 -5.70 -10.31 18.05
C ALA A 103 -4.66 -9.22 18.39
N MET A 104 -5.09 -8.02 18.80
CA MET A 104 -4.16 -6.98 19.24
C MET A 104 -3.35 -7.41 20.47
N GLY A 105 -3.88 -8.34 21.28
CA GLY A 105 -3.19 -8.90 22.44
C GLY A 105 -2.00 -9.80 22.09
N LEU A 106 -1.81 -10.16 20.81
CA LEU A 106 -0.65 -10.92 20.35
C LEU A 106 0.62 -10.07 20.26
N PHE A 107 0.47 -8.75 20.09
CA PHE A 107 1.61 -7.84 20.06
C PHE A 107 2.26 -7.72 21.43
N ALA A 108 3.56 -7.99 21.50
CA ALA A 108 4.41 -7.53 22.58
C ALA A 108 4.82 -6.06 22.38
N ARG A 109 4.99 -5.66 21.11
CA ARG A 109 5.21 -4.27 20.70
C ARG A 109 4.62 -4.00 19.33
N ILE A 110 4.02 -2.83 19.16
CA ILE A 110 3.57 -2.30 17.87
C ILE A 110 4.59 -1.25 17.44
N GLN A 111 4.91 -1.21 16.15
CA GLN A 111 5.94 -0.30 15.58
C GLN A 111 5.47 0.38 14.30
N ASP A 112 4.52 -0.20 13.55
CA ASP A 112 3.89 0.48 12.43
C ASP A 112 2.37 0.42 12.54
N ILE A 113 1.72 1.52 12.14
CA ILE A 113 0.30 1.61 11.87
C ILE A 113 0.14 2.29 10.53
N LYS A 114 -0.48 1.60 9.59
CA LYS A 114 -0.76 2.10 8.24
C LYS A 114 -2.24 2.10 7.94
N THR A 115 -2.73 3.21 7.40
CA THR A 115 -4.13 3.39 7.00
C THR A 115 -4.19 3.75 5.53
N GLU A 116 -4.53 2.78 4.69
CA GLU A 116 -4.61 2.97 3.24
C GLU A 116 -5.83 2.27 2.67
N ARG A 117 -6.52 2.95 1.73
CA ARG A 117 -7.62 2.37 0.93
C ARG A 117 -8.74 1.72 1.77
N GLY A 118 -9.03 2.29 2.95
CA GLY A 118 -10.05 1.78 3.85
C GLY A 118 -9.62 0.52 4.61
N ARG A 119 -8.32 0.29 4.74
CA ARG A 119 -7.73 -0.78 5.56
C ARG A 119 -6.79 -0.18 6.59
N ILE A 120 -6.65 -0.91 7.69
CA ILE A 120 -5.75 -0.56 8.79
C ILE A 120 -4.83 -1.76 9.00
N GLU A 121 -3.55 -1.55 8.77
CA GLU A 121 -2.49 -2.52 8.98
C GLU A 121 -1.74 -2.12 10.25
N VAL A 122 -1.53 -3.09 11.14
CA VAL A 122 -0.77 -2.93 12.37
C VAL A 122 0.35 -3.94 12.33
N GLU A 123 1.60 -3.47 12.39
CA GLU A 123 2.78 -4.31 12.39
C GLU A 123 3.56 -4.17 13.69
N GLY A 124 4.22 -5.26 14.05
CA GLY A 124 4.85 -5.38 15.34
C GLY A 124 5.56 -6.69 15.54
N TYR A 125 5.83 -6.97 16.81
CA TYR A 125 6.47 -8.20 17.23
C TYR A 125 5.69 -8.86 18.34
N GLN A 126 5.74 -10.18 18.32
CA GLN A 126 5.25 -11.04 19.39
C GLN A 126 6.29 -11.16 20.53
N GLN A 127 5.93 -11.88 21.60
CA GLN A 127 6.81 -12.04 22.78
C GLN A 127 8.07 -12.86 22.50
N ASN A 128 8.02 -13.78 21.54
CA ASN A 128 9.16 -14.56 21.03
C ASN A 128 10.10 -13.72 20.16
N GLY A 129 9.67 -12.53 19.70
CA GLY A 129 10.45 -11.66 18.83
C GLY A 129 10.21 -11.90 17.34
N ASP A 130 9.24 -12.74 16.98
CA ASP A 130 8.83 -12.96 15.60
C ASP A 130 7.90 -11.82 15.15
N ASP A 131 7.92 -11.50 13.86
CA ASP A 131 7.11 -10.43 13.26
C ASP A 131 5.62 -10.82 13.29
N LEU A 132 4.77 -9.80 13.44
CA LEU A 132 3.32 -9.95 13.36
C LEU A 132 2.72 -8.79 12.57
N GLU A 133 1.88 -9.11 11.62
CA GLU A 133 1.07 -8.16 10.84
C GLU A 133 -0.40 -8.52 11.02
N LEU A 134 -1.22 -7.53 11.36
CA LEU A 134 -2.68 -7.64 11.37
C LEU A 134 -3.27 -6.62 10.40
N GLU A 135 -4.15 -7.05 9.51
CA GLU A 135 -4.90 -6.16 8.63
C GLU A 135 -6.38 -6.18 8.99
N PHE A 136 -6.98 -4.99 9.11
CA PHE A 136 -8.39 -4.78 9.38
C PHE A 136 -9.05 -4.04 8.22
N ASP A 137 -10.33 -4.32 7.98
CA ASP A 137 -11.14 -3.52 7.06
C ASP A 137 -11.66 -2.22 7.70
N ALA A 138 -12.40 -1.42 6.93
CA ALA A 138 -12.94 -0.13 7.35
C ALA A 138 -13.91 -0.22 8.54
N GLU A 139 -14.50 -1.40 8.78
CA GLU A 139 -15.39 -1.65 9.92
C GLU A 139 -14.63 -2.17 11.15
N GLY A 140 -13.32 -2.36 11.05
CA GLY A 140 -12.48 -2.89 12.12
C GLY A 140 -12.55 -4.41 12.26
N ARG A 141 -13.00 -5.14 11.23
CA ARG A 141 -12.95 -6.61 11.21
C ARG A 141 -11.58 -7.06 10.75
N LEU A 142 -11.01 -8.06 11.42
CA LEU A 142 -9.74 -8.67 11.01
C LEU A 142 -9.94 -9.39 9.66
N VAL A 143 -9.08 -9.08 8.69
CA VAL A 143 -9.10 -9.64 7.33
C VAL A 143 -7.78 -10.29 6.94
N ALA A 144 -6.68 -9.98 7.63
CA ALA A 144 -5.43 -10.70 7.49
C ALA A 144 -4.69 -10.81 8.83
N ILE A 145 -3.95 -11.90 8.99
CA ILE A 145 -2.96 -12.11 10.04
C ILE A 145 -1.78 -12.87 9.45
N ASP A 146 -0.57 -12.44 9.77
CA ASP A 146 0.69 -13.04 9.36
C ASP A 146 1.63 -13.01 10.57
N ALA A 147 2.06 -14.18 11.06
CA ALA A 147 2.81 -14.30 12.31
C ALA A 147 4.21 -14.90 12.14
N ASP A 148 4.84 -14.70 10.97
CA ASP A 148 6.24 -15.06 10.69
C ASP A 148 6.64 -16.45 11.25
N ASP A 149 6.08 -17.51 10.65
CA ASP A 149 6.24 -18.91 11.05
C ASP A 149 5.68 -19.31 12.43
N THR A 150 5.19 -18.37 13.25
CA THR A 150 4.51 -18.67 14.52
C THR A 150 3.10 -19.18 14.27
N ALA A 151 2.81 -20.37 14.79
CA ALA A 151 1.49 -20.96 14.69
C ALA A 151 0.41 -20.06 15.32
N LEU A 152 -0.63 -19.75 14.54
CA LEU A 152 -1.77 -18.97 14.98
C LEU A 152 -2.58 -19.71 16.04
N PRO A 153 -3.11 -19.00 17.06
CA PRO A 153 -4.10 -19.56 17.97
C PRO A 153 -5.32 -20.08 17.21
N GLN A 154 -5.78 -21.28 17.56
CA GLN A 154 -6.94 -21.90 16.91
C GLN A 154 -8.20 -21.01 16.95
N SER A 155 -8.39 -20.22 18.01
CA SER A 155 -9.52 -19.29 18.11
C SER A 155 -9.53 -18.23 17.00
N LEU A 156 -8.36 -17.76 16.55
CA LEU A 156 -8.25 -16.82 15.44
C LEU A 156 -8.48 -17.50 14.09
N VAL A 157 -7.96 -18.73 13.93
CA VAL A 157 -8.23 -19.55 12.75
C VAL A 157 -9.75 -19.79 12.59
N ASP A 158 -10.42 -20.15 13.69
CA ASP A 158 -11.86 -20.39 13.73
C ASP A 158 -12.69 -19.13 13.46
N ALA A 159 -12.18 -17.95 13.86
CA ALA A 159 -12.84 -16.67 13.67
C ALA A 159 -12.71 -16.15 12.22
N LEU A 160 -11.58 -16.41 11.57
CA LEU A 160 -11.27 -15.90 10.23
C LEU A 160 -11.78 -16.79 9.09
N LEU A 161 -11.82 -18.12 9.31
CA LEU A 161 -12.18 -19.05 8.26
C LEU A 161 -13.64 -19.52 8.40
N PRO A 162 -14.43 -19.51 7.31
CA PRO A 162 -15.76 -20.09 7.30
C PRO A 162 -15.73 -21.59 7.66
N GLN A 163 -16.80 -22.09 8.26
CA GLN A 163 -16.91 -23.51 8.64
C GLN A 163 -16.71 -24.48 7.45
N ALA A 164 -17.09 -24.09 6.23
CA ALA A 164 -16.85 -24.88 5.03
C ALA A 164 -15.35 -25.00 4.69
N VAL A 165 -14.58 -23.95 4.94
CA VAL A 165 -13.11 -23.96 4.80
C VAL A 165 -12.48 -24.77 5.93
N LEU A 166 -12.91 -24.55 7.17
CA LEU A 166 -12.41 -25.28 8.34
C LEU A 166 -12.60 -26.80 8.22
N GLY A 167 -13.73 -27.24 7.65
CA GLY A 167 -14.04 -28.65 7.45
C GLY A 167 -13.47 -29.27 6.17
N SER A 168 -12.66 -28.53 5.39
CA SER A 168 -12.14 -29.03 4.11
C SER A 168 -10.85 -29.84 4.30
N ASP A 169 -10.69 -30.89 3.49
CA ASP A 169 -9.51 -31.78 3.52
C ASP A 169 -8.19 -31.04 3.26
N VAL A 170 -8.23 -29.86 2.62
CA VAL A 170 -7.04 -29.07 2.30
C VAL A 170 -6.39 -28.50 3.56
N LEU A 171 -7.17 -28.15 4.60
CA LEU A 171 -6.58 -27.69 5.86
C LEU A 171 -5.86 -28.81 6.61
N GLY A 172 -6.22 -30.07 6.36
CA GLY A 172 -5.50 -31.23 6.87
C GLY A 172 -4.06 -31.36 6.33
N GLN A 173 -3.65 -30.52 5.37
CA GLN A 173 -2.25 -30.47 4.89
C GLN A 173 -1.33 -29.69 5.84
N PHE A 174 -1.88 -28.90 6.75
CA PHE A 174 -1.12 -28.05 7.66
C PHE A 174 -0.97 -28.73 9.01
N ALA A 175 0.27 -28.81 9.49
CA ALA A 175 0.58 -29.09 10.88
C ALA A 175 0.51 -27.80 11.73
N SER A 176 0.84 -26.66 11.13
CA SER A 176 0.64 -25.32 11.68
C SER A 176 0.21 -24.35 10.59
N ILE A 177 -0.62 -23.39 10.97
CA ILE A 177 -1.00 -22.24 10.13
C ILE A 177 -0.39 -21.02 10.79
N ASP A 178 0.33 -20.19 10.04
CA ASP A 178 0.97 -18.95 10.51
C ASP A 178 0.44 -17.71 9.78
N GLU A 179 -0.21 -17.89 8.62
CA GLU A 179 -0.81 -16.79 7.84
C GLU A 179 -2.22 -17.13 7.35
N ILE A 180 -3.14 -16.18 7.50
CA ILE A 180 -4.46 -16.20 6.87
C ILE A 180 -4.74 -14.82 6.26
N LYS A 181 -5.05 -14.76 4.97
CA LYS A 181 -5.45 -13.52 4.27
C LYS A 181 -6.76 -13.67 3.51
N LEU A 182 -7.73 -12.81 3.80
CA LEU A 182 -8.98 -12.69 3.04
C LEU A 182 -8.75 -11.83 1.80
N HIS A 183 -8.81 -12.47 0.64
CA HIS A 183 -8.86 -11.81 -0.65
C HIS A 183 -10.32 -11.57 -1.08
N GLY A 184 -10.54 -10.51 -1.87
CA GLY A 184 -11.86 -10.16 -2.40
C GLY A 184 -12.58 -11.35 -3.06
N GLU A 185 -13.91 -11.32 -3.02
CA GLU A 185 -14.83 -12.39 -3.46
C GLU A 185 -14.84 -13.64 -2.56
N GLY A 186 -14.56 -13.48 -1.26
CA GLY A 186 -14.66 -14.59 -0.30
C GLY A 186 -13.63 -15.69 -0.54
N ARG A 187 -12.41 -15.30 -0.94
CA ARG A 187 -11.30 -16.22 -1.15
C ARG A 187 -10.31 -16.11 0.00
N PHE A 188 -9.87 -17.23 0.51
CA PHE A 188 -9.00 -17.28 1.67
C PHE A 188 -7.66 -17.86 1.24
N ARG A 189 -6.60 -17.11 1.49
CA ARG A 189 -5.26 -17.67 1.51
C ARG A 189 -4.96 -18.18 2.91
N VAL A 190 -4.41 -19.38 2.98
CA VAL A 190 -3.88 -19.97 4.20
C VAL A 190 -2.46 -20.43 3.90
N GLU A 191 -1.52 -19.97 4.71
CA GLU A 191 -0.13 -20.39 4.67
C GLU A 191 0.30 -21.00 6.01
N GLY A 192 1.36 -21.79 5.98
CA GLY A 192 1.78 -22.55 7.12
C GLY A 192 2.78 -23.64 6.77
N ARG A 193 2.94 -24.59 7.69
CA ARG A 193 3.87 -25.71 7.55
C ARG A 193 3.16 -27.03 7.67
N ASP A 194 3.61 -28.03 6.92
CA ASP A 194 3.14 -29.40 7.04
C ASP A 194 3.88 -30.20 8.13
N GLU A 195 3.54 -31.49 8.27
CA GLU A 195 4.17 -32.40 9.24
C GLU A 195 5.70 -32.58 9.05
N THR A 196 6.21 -32.26 7.86
CA THR A 196 7.64 -32.34 7.53
C THR A 196 8.37 -31.01 7.74
N GLY A 197 7.63 -29.95 8.11
CA GLY A 197 8.13 -28.58 8.26
C GLY A 197 8.25 -27.83 6.92
N GLN A 198 7.75 -28.40 5.82
CA GLN A 198 7.75 -27.73 4.52
C GLN A 198 6.65 -26.67 4.49
N HIS A 199 6.97 -25.51 3.90
CA HIS A 199 6.01 -24.45 3.70
C HIS A 199 4.93 -24.86 2.68
N VAL A 200 3.67 -24.66 3.07
CA VAL A 200 2.48 -24.96 2.29
C VAL A 200 1.66 -23.67 2.19
N ARG A 201 1.14 -23.43 1.00
CA ARG A 201 0.25 -22.30 0.73
C ARG A 201 -0.94 -22.78 -0.07
N VAL A 202 -2.13 -22.41 0.37
CA VAL A 202 -3.37 -22.73 -0.36
C VAL A 202 -4.23 -21.49 -0.52
N MET A 203 -4.97 -21.44 -1.61
CA MET A 203 -6.11 -20.53 -1.78
C MET A 203 -7.36 -21.36 -1.95
N VAL A 204 -8.39 -21.03 -1.19
CA VAL A 204 -9.70 -21.66 -1.22
C VAL A 204 -10.79 -20.63 -1.44
N ASP A 205 -11.92 -21.05 -2.00
CA ASP A 205 -13.14 -20.24 -2.01
C ASP A 205 -13.91 -20.38 -0.67
N GLN A 206 -15.00 -19.61 -0.53
CA GLN A 206 -15.89 -19.62 0.63
C GLN A 206 -16.55 -20.97 0.92
N ASP A 207 -16.64 -21.85 -0.08
CA ASP A 207 -17.20 -23.21 0.06
C ASP A 207 -16.13 -24.23 0.47
N GLY A 208 -14.88 -23.79 0.69
CA GLY A 208 -13.75 -24.66 1.01
C GLY A 208 -13.18 -25.38 -0.21
N ARG A 209 -13.54 -25.00 -1.44
CA ARG A 209 -12.95 -25.59 -2.65
C ARG A 209 -11.56 -25.01 -2.89
N LEU A 210 -10.60 -25.89 -3.14
CA LEU A 210 -9.24 -25.53 -3.49
C LEU A 210 -9.21 -24.82 -4.85
N LEU A 211 -8.70 -23.58 -4.85
CA LEU A 211 -8.45 -22.79 -6.06
C LEU A 211 -6.99 -22.88 -6.51
N ARG A 212 -6.05 -22.90 -5.57
CA ARG A 212 -4.62 -23.03 -5.87
C ARG A 212 -3.86 -23.61 -4.69
N PHE A 213 -2.84 -24.38 -5.01
CA PHE A 213 -1.98 -25.07 -4.04
C PHE A 213 -0.51 -24.79 -4.37
N GLY A 214 0.31 -24.59 -3.35
CA GLY A 214 1.74 -24.36 -3.45
C GLY A 214 2.49 -25.05 -2.32
N ARG A 215 3.67 -25.57 -2.66
CA ARG A 215 4.65 -26.16 -1.76
C ARG A 215 6.01 -25.66 -2.20
N ASP A 216 6.71 -24.91 -1.35
CA ASP A 216 8.02 -24.35 -1.65
C ASP A 216 8.98 -24.44 -0.46
N ASP A 217 10.27 -24.33 -0.77
CA ASP A 217 11.39 -24.35 0.19
C ASP A 217 11.89 -22.92 0.50
N GLY A 218 11.06 -21.90 0.25
CA GLY A 218 11.42 -20.49 0.40
C GLY A 218 12.18 -19.89 -0.80
N SER A 219 12.47 -20.64 -1.86
CA SER A 219 13.22 -20.14 -3.02
C SER A 219 12.31 -19.41 -4.04
N ARG A 220 12.05 -18.11 -3.83
CA ARG A 220 11.41 -17.23 -4.83
C ARG A 220 12.16 -17.25 -6.18
N LYS A 221 11.53 -17.77 -7.24
CA LYS A 221 11.50 -17.29 -8.66
C LYS A 221 11.18 -18.42 -9.66
N GLY A 222 9.98 -19.01 -9.56
CA GLY A 222 9.39 -19.83 -10.62
C GLY A 222 8.44 -19.01 -11.51
N PRO A 223 8.29 -19.32 -12.82
CA PRO A 223 7.39 -18.61 -13.74
C PRO A 223 5.88 -18.78 -13.43
N GLY A 224 5.54 -19.53 -12.39
CA GLY A 224 4.18 -19.72 -11.86
C GLY A 224 4.07 -19.42 -10.36
N GLY A 225 5.03 -18.68 -9.80
CA GLY A 225 5.04 -18.30 -8.39
C GLY A 225 3.85 -17.41 -8.01
N TRP A 226 3.46 -17.44 -6.75
CA TRP A 226 2.52 -16.49 -6.18
C TRP A 226 3.18 -15.11 -6.15
N GLN A 227 3.10 -14.38 -7.27
CA GLN A 227 3.64 -13.03 -7.37
C GLN A 227 2.70 -12.06 -6.66
N GLU A 228 2.87 -11.92 -5.35
CA GLU A 228 2.54 -10.67 -4.68
C GLU A 228 3.67 -9.69 -4.92
N ARG A 229 3.33 -8.52 -5.48
CA ARG A 229 4.25 -7.41 -5.55
C ARG A 229 4.37 -6.81 -4.15
N GLY A 230 5.38 -7.27 -3.42
CA GLY A 230 6.12 -6.53 -2.40
C GLY A 230 5.43 -6.31 -1.06
N ALA A 231 5.95 -6.98 -0.04
CA ALA A 231 6.17 -6.44 1.30
C ALA A 231 7.33 -7.24 1.93
N HIS A 232 8.16 -6.54 2.70
CA HIS A 232 9.29 -7.01 3.54
C HIS A 232 10.44 -7.76 2.84
N GLY A 233 11.39 -6.97 2.36
CA GLY A 233 12.80 -7.33 2.36
C GLY A 233 13.54 -6.34 3.24
N GLU A 234 14.15 -6.85 4.30
CA GLU A 234 15.08 -6.20 5.23
C GLU A 234 15.79 -4.97 4.62
N ARG A 235 15.55 -3.77 5.17
CA ARG A 235 16.55 -2.70 5.10
C ARG A 235 17.43 -2.80 6.32
N GLY A 236 18.43 -3.66 6.20
CA GLY A 236 19.55 -3.71 7.11
C GLY A 236 20.18 -2.32 7.31
N ALA A 237 20.54 -2.09 8.58
CA ALA A 237 21.33 -0.98 9.06
C ALA A 237 22.53 -0.65 8.16
N HIS A 238 22.60 0.58 7.66
CA HIS A 238 23.84 1.17 7.18
C HIS A 238 24.30 2.23 8.17
N GLY A 239 25.12 1.78 9.12
CA GLY A 239 25.96 2.63 9.94
C GLY A 239 27.08 3.29 9.12
N ASP A 240 27.43 4.50 9.57
CA ASP A 240 28.49 5.36 9.07
C ASP A 240 29.86 4.68 8.89
N ALA A 241 30.49 4.91 7.73
CA ALA A 241 31.90 5.33 7.68
C ALA A 241 32.28 5.92 6.30
N PRO A 242 33.11 6.98 6.24
CA PRO A 242 33.40 7.74 5.02
C PRO A 242 34.68 7.23 4.32
N ARG A 243 34.78 7.37 2.97
CA ARG A 243 36.04 7.69 2.24
C ARG A 243 35.90 7.86 0.72
N ALA A 244 36.35 9.04 0.27
CA ALA A 244 37.31 9.31 -0.80
C ALA A 244 37.01 9.00 -2.30
N ARG A 245 36.84 10.13 -3.03
CA ARG A 245 37.31 10.52 -4.39
C ARG A 245 38.07 9.50 -5.28
N PHE A 246 37.52 9.32 -6.48
CA PHE A 246 38.07 9.28 -7.86
C PHE A 246 39.49 8.77 -8.23
N HIS A 247 39.50 8.09 -9.39
CA HIS A 247 40.56 7.70 -10.37
C HIS A 247 41.08 6.25 -10.23
N GLY A 248 41.12 5.39 -11.25
CA GLY A 248 40.85 5.51 -12.69
C GLY A 248 41.06 4.16 -13.42
N GLU A 249 40.66 4.14 -14.69
CA GLU A 249 41.17 3.32 -15.82
C GLU A 249 41.04 1.77 -15.79
N GLY A 250 40.33 1.22 -16.80
CA GLY A 250 40.64 -0.13 -17.30
C GLY A 250 39.51 -1.05 -17.80
N MET A 251 38.38 -0.59 -18.33
CA MET A 251 37.38 -1.50 -18.94
C MET A 251 37.59 -1.64 -20.46
N ARG A 252 37.95 -2.85 -20.88
CA ARG A 252 37.92 -3.30 -22.28
C ARG A 252 36.47 -3.38 -22.79
N PRO A 253 36.21 -3.12 -24.09
CA PRO A 253 34.85 -3.05 -24.63
C PRO A 253 34.28 -4.44 -24.94
N ASP A 254 33.10 -4.74 -24.38
CA ASP A 254 32.22 -5.84 -24.81
C ASP A 254 31.27 -5.33 -25.92
N PRO A 255 31.31 -5.87 -27.15
CA PRO A 255 30.48 -5.41 -28.24
C PRO A 255 29.17 -6.21 -28.32
N ARG A 256 28.24 -6.01 -27.38
CA ARG A 256 26.83 -6.49 -27.50
C ARG A 256 25.79 -5.52 -26.96
N ARG A 257 26.02 -4.21 -27.08
CA ARG A 257 25.00 -3.18 -26.80
C ARG A 257 24.44 -2.58 -28.10
N SER A 258 23.55 -3.32 -28.74
CA SER A 258 22.54 -2.77 -29.64
C SER A 258 21.18 -2.87 -28.96
N GLY A 259 21.02 -2.17 -27.83
CA GLY A 259 19.72 -1.91 -27.24
C GLY A 259 19.16 -0.66 -27.91
N GLY A 260 18.23 -0.86 -28.84
CA GLY A 260 17.46 0.22 -29.45
C GLY A 260 16.70 1.05 -28.40
N PRO A 261 16.13 2.19 -28.82
CA PRO A 261 15.43 3.10 -27.92
C PRO A 261 14.37 2.32 -27.12
N ARG A 262 14.39 2.52 -25.80
CA ARG A 262 13.39 2.05 -24.85
C ARG A 262 12.02 2.42 -25.42
N ALA A 263 11.28 1.44 -25.91
CA ALA A 263 9.92 1.65 -26.37
C ALA A 263 9.14 2.21 -25.18
N GLU A 264 8.74 3.48 -25.29
CA GLU A 264 7.66 4.04 -24.51
C GLU A 264 6.48 3.06 -24.62
N ALA A 265 5.89 2.70 -23.49
CA ALA A 265 4.62 1.98 -23.51
C ALA A 265 3.65 2.85 -24.33
N PRO A 266 3.03 2.34 -25.40
CA PRO A 266 2.14 3.15 -26.20
C PRO A 266 1.04 3.70 -25.29
N GLU A 267 0.92 5.02 -25.25
CA GLU A 267 -0.27 5.66 -24.70
C GLU A 267 -1.48 5.03 -25.40
N LEU A 268 -2.41 4.47 -24.64
CA LEU A 268 -3.67 3.96 -25.19
C LEU A 268 -4.31 5.11 -25.96
N ALA A 269 -4.45 4.97 -27.27
CA ALA A 269 -4.99 6.02 -28.14
C ALA A 269 -6.52 6.15 -28.06
N PHE A 270 -7.15 5.42 -27.13
CA PHE A 270 -8.59 5.39 -26.94
C PHE A 270 -8.94 5.34 -25.45
N ASP A 271 -10.14 5.83 -25.13
CA ASP A 271 -10.73 5.71 -23.80
C ASP A 271 -11.33 4.29 -23.63
N PRO A 272 -10.87 3.48 -22.65
CA PRO A 272 -11.43 2.16 -22.36
C PRO A 272 -12.93 2.18 -22.06
N VAL A 273 -13.45 3.28 -21.53
CA VAL A 273 -14.89 3.44 -21.24
C VAL A 273 -15.70 3.48 -22.54
N GLU A 274 -15.19 4.16 -23.57
CA GLU A 274 -15.84 4.25 -24.89
C GLU A 274 -15.83 2.91 -25.63
N VAL A 275 -14.76 2.12 -25.50
CA VAL A 275 -14.70 0.75 -26.05
C VAL A 275 -15.74 -0.16 -25.39
N ASN A 276 -15.85 -0.11 -24.07
CA ASN A 276 -16.83 -0.92 -23.34
C ASN A 276 -18.28 -0.56 -23.71
N GLN A 277 -18.57 0.74 -23.93
CA GLN A 277 -19.89 1.19 -24.40
C GLN A 277 -20.21 0.63 -25.79
N ARG A 278 -19.29 0.74 -26.76
CA ARG A 278 -19.47 0.19 -28.11
C ARG A 278 -19.68 -1.33 -28.11
N LEU A 279 -18.92 -2.06 -27.29
CA LEU A 279 -19.06 -3.51 -27.15
C LEU A 279 -20.39 -3.90 -26.49
N THR A 280 -20.86 -3.11 -25.53
CA THR A 280 -22.18 -3.30 -24.90
C THR A 280 -23.31 -3.11 -25.91
N GLU A 281 -23.23 -2.08 -26.75
CA GLU A 281 -24.19 -1.85 -27.84
C GLU A 281 -24.19 -2.98 -28.87
N ALA A 282 -23.04 -3.62 -29.09
CA ALA A 282 -22.89 -4.81 -29.93
C ALA A 282 -23.37 -6.11 -29.25
N GLY A 283 -23.84 -6.06 -28.00
CA GLY A 283 -24.40 -7.19 -27.25
C GLY A 283 -23.37 -8.01 -26.47
N TYR A 284 -22.13 -7.55 -26.36
CA TYR A 284 -21.15 -8.16 -25.47
C TYR A 284 -21.40 -7.72 -24.03
N SER A 285 -21.10 -8.60 -23.08
CA SER A 285 -21.28 -8.34 -21.64
C SER A 285 -20.20 -9.03 -20.83
N GLY A 286 -20.20 -8.88 -19.49
CA GLY A 286 -19.26 -9.59 -18.62
C GLY A 286 -17.78 -9.26 -18.89
N PHE A 287 -17.47 -7.99 -19.19
CA PHE A 287 -16.11 -7.53 -19.49
C PHE A 287 -15.15 -7.74 -18.31
N GLY A 288 -14.05 -8.43 -18.55
CA GLY A 288 -12.92 -8.57 -17.65
C GLY A 288 -11.96 -7.38 -17.73
N LEU A 289 -10.78 -7.54 -17.13
CA LEU A 289 -9.72 -6.54 -17.21
C LEU A 289 -9.09 -6.53 -18.61
N LEU A 290 -8.97 -5.34 -19.21
CA LEU A 290 -8.19 -5.13 -20.43
C LEU A 290 -6.71 -5.39 -20.12
N ARG A 291 -6.12 -6.39 -20.77
CA ARG A 291 -4.70 -6.74 -20.63
C ARG A 291 -3.94 -6.43 -21.90
N GLN A 292 -2.68 -6.05 -21.79
CA GLN A 292 -1.80 -5.95 -22.95
C GLN A 292 -1.08 -7.29 -23.15
N ASP A 293 -1.27 -7.91 -24.32
CA ASP A 293 -0.54 -9.10 -24.75
C ASP A 293 0.30 -8.76 -26.00
N GLY A 294 1.56 -8.40 -25.76
CA GLY A 294 2.47 -7.91 -26.80
C GLY A 294 1.95 -6.61 -27.45
N PRO A 295 1.80 -6.54 -28.79
CA PRO A 295 1.29 -5.36 -29.48
C PRO A 295 -0.25 -5.27 -29.49
N ARG A 296 -0.96 -6.24 -28.91
CA ARG A 296 -2.43 -6.32 -28.92
C ARG A 296 -2.98 -6.11 -27.52
N LEU A 297 -4.22 -5.63 -27.47
CA LEU A 297 -4.98 -5.54 -26.23
C LEU A 297 -5.98 -6.70 -26.20
N VAL A 298 -6.13 -7.33 -25.06
CA VAL A 298 -6.95 -8.53 -24.88
C VAL A 298 -7.98 -8.26 -23.80
N LEU A 299 -9.24 -8.51 -24.13
CA LEU A 299 -10.39 -8.33 -23.24
C LEU A 299 -11.18 -9.64 -23.16
N GLU A 300 -11.35 -10.18 -21.96
CA GLU A 300 -12.29 -11.28 -21.74
C GLU A 300 -13.71 -10.71 -21.67
N ALA A 301 -14.67 -11.33 -22.37
CA ALA A 301 -16.06 -10.90 -22.42
C ALA A 301 -16.99 -12.11 -22.65
N GLN A 302 -18.30 -11.89 -22.59
CA GLN A 302 -19.33 -12.78 -23.08
C GLN A 302 -19.89 -12.24 -24.38
N ASN A 303 -20.01 -13.08 -25.40
CA ASN A 303 -20.62 -12.70 -26.68
C ASN A 303 -22.16 -12.57 -26.56
N PRO A 304 -22.86 -12.06 -27.58
CA PRO A 304 -24.33 -11.96 -27.56
C PRO A 304 -25.08 -13.30 -27.40
N ALA A 305 -24.41 -14.43 -27.63
CA ALA A 305 -24.94 -15.77 -27.41
C ALA A 305 -24.73 -16.27 -25.96
N GLY A 306 -24.06 -15.48 -25.10
CA GLY A 306 -23.76 -15.80 -23.71
C GLY A 306 -22.54 -16.70 -23.52
N GLU A 307 -21.72 -16.89 -24.54
CA GLU A 307 -20.51 -17.71 -24.48
C GLU A 307 -19.30 -16.88 -24.06
N PRO A 308 -18.39 -17.42 -23.22
CA PRO A 308 -17.16 -16.74 -22.87
C PRO A 308 -16.22 -16.66 -24.09
N VAL A 309 -15.79 -15.46 -24.43
CA VAL A 309 -14.88 -15.18 -25.54
C VAL A 309 -13.72 -14.30 -25.10
N THR A 310 -12.60 -14.42 -25.82
CA THR A 310 -11.46 -13.52 -25.74
C THR A 310 -11.45 -12.63 -26.97
N LEU A 311 -11.57 -11.32 -26.75
CA LEU A 311 -11.50 -10.29 -27.78
C LEU A 311 -10.08 -9.74 -27.86
N GLU A 312 -9.45 -9.84 -29.02
CA GLU A 312 -8.24 -9.09 -29.34
C GLU A 312 -8.65 -7.76 -29.97
N LEU A 313 -8.18 -6.67 -29.37
CA LEU A 313 -8.40 -5.29 -29.77
C LEU A 313 -7.11 -4.71 -30.35
N ASP A 314 -7.23 -3.89 -31.39
CA ASP A 314 -6.12 -3.10 -31.90
C ASP A 314 -5.84 -1.85 -31.05
N SER A 315 -4.86 -1.04 -31.46
CA SER A 315 -4.50 0.21 -30.78
C SER A 315 -5.56 1.31 -30.88
N ALA A 316 -6.63 1.13 -31.67
CA ALA A 316 -7.78 2.03 -31.77
C ALA A 316 -9.01 1.50 -31.00
N GLY A 317 -8.90 0.31 -30.39
CA GLY A 317 -9.99 -0.32 -29.64
C GLY A 317 -11.00 -1.05 -30.53
N GLU A 318 -10.63 -1.40 -31.77
CA GLU A 318 -11.46 -2.22 -32.66
C GLU A 318 -11.18 -3.72 -32.46
N VAL A 319 -12.23 -4.54 -32.46
CA VAL A 319 -12.10 -6.01 -32.34
C VAL A 319 -11.51 -6.56 -33.62
N VAL A 320 -10.26 -7.04 -33.55
CA VAL A 320 -9.56 -7.68 -34.68
C VAL A 320 -9.72 -9.19 -34.68
N ARG A 321 -10.02 -9.79 -33.52
CA ARG A 321 -10.26 -11.23 -33.41
C ARG A 321 -11.11 -11.58 -32.19
N GLU A 322 -12.04 -12.49 -32.38
CA GLU A 322 -12.78 -13.15 -31.31
C GLU A 322 -12.35 -14.63 -31.25
N THR A 323 -12.10 -15.14 -30.04
CA THR A 323 -11.78 -16.56 -29.81
C THR A 323 -12.65 -17.10 -28.69
N ALA A 324 -13.49 -18.09 -28.99
CA ALA A 324 -14.29 -18.79 -27.98
C ALA A 324 -13.39 -19.54 -26.99
N ARG A 325 -13.78 -19.55 -25.71
CA ARG A 325 -13.08 -20.24 -24.64
C ARG A 325 -13.69 -21.60 -24.31
#